data_AF-A0A7W0M657-F1
#
_entry.id   AF-A0A7W0M657-F1
#
_cell.length_a   1.000
_cell.length_b   1.000
_cell.length_c   1.000
_cell.angle_alpha   90.00
_cell.angle_beta   90.00
_cell.angle_gamma   90.00
#
_symmetry.space_group_name_H-M   'P 1'
#
loop_
_entity.id
_entity.type
_entity.pdbx_description
1 polymer ?
#
loop_
_entity_poly.entity_id
_entity_poly.type
_entity_poly.pdbx_seq_one_letter_code
_entity_poly.pdbx_strand_id
1 'polypeptide(L)'
;MKSTVFRLVAAVVAVSLLVVIGVLFAIARFDLIPEDYVEPLSVAVEFAEPVPPIEPLPDDIVALRPAIAAKGGYEGLLIRELGRQAVLIAARDEMGLRTRDVLLREILPDADFEKLRALDAHVISPPDGNMFVGIVRSGGAWEDIDFYKIPPGGEDENRIAYVARQAEAASRDELVKRLTGIGFKTRKAAVSSEARSPGKGRFSTYEEPSPKVVERMDLVSQYGAARAWHETIRTHGETPERLAGLVRAYTNLGVLTSHHWSASQKTYQARSLLYAERLLRLTGETSSSLRWRAYARAFLGLPTLALSDMDAADTVADQKDSVPDWCASLRAYAAGDLDEMKRLRSVGDRNTRTVACLLVLNDALLAQWPGRIEEAANALLEVSPANNRAATALLDMYMPLVRPTLTCSGSRGVEDGCGIRVRGTGRARGRGVPTASRSCGRRRAAAS
;
A
#
# COMPACT_ATOMS: atom_id res chain seq x y z
N MET A 1 -37.37 -27.97 -53.85
CA MET A 1 -37.41 -27.77 -52.38
C MET A 1 -36.90 -28.96 -51.57
N LYS A 2 -37.35 -30.21 -51.78
CA LYS A 2 -36.95 -31.36 -50.93
C LYS A 2 -35.43 -31.67 -50.91
N SER A 3 -34.73 -31.51 -52.04
CA SER A 3 -33.27 -31.75 -52.13
C SER A 3 -32.43 -30.72 -51.34
N THR A 4 -32.84 -29.46 -51.36
CA THR A 4 -32.11 -28.37 -50.67
C THR A 4 -32.21 -28.49 -49.15
N VAL A 5 -33.39 -28.84 -48.63
CA VAL A 5 -33.61 -29.06 -47.19
C VAL A 5 -32.79 -30.24 -46.69
N PHE A 6 -32.73 -31.34 -47.47
CA PHE A 6 -31.94 -32.51 -47.09
C PHE A 6 -30.43 -32.20 -46.98
N ARG A 7 -29.87 -31.42 -47.93
CA ARG A 7 -28.46 -30.99 -47.89
C ARG A 7 -28.15 -30.08 -46.70
N LEU A 8 -29.07 -29.19 -46.33
CA LEU A 8 -28.91 -28.31 -45.18
C LEU A 8 -28.89 -29.11 -43.87
N VAL A 9 -29.82 -30.05 -43.70
CA VAL A 9 -29.88 -30.91 -42.51
C VAL A 9 -28.61 -31.77 -42.40
N ALA A 10 -28.14 -32.35 -43.50
CA ALA A 10 -26.91 -33.13 -43.51
C ALA A 10 -25.67 -32.30 -43.12
N ALA A 11 -25.59 -31.04 -43.58
CA ALA A 11 -24.49 -30.14 -43.23
C ALA A 11 -24.51 -29.76 -41.74
N VAL A 12 -25.68 -29.48 -41.17
CA VAL A 12 -25.81 -29.17 -39.73
C VAL A 12 -25.40 -30.36 -38.89
N VAL A 13 -25.86 -31.57 -39.23
CA VAL A 13 -25.48 -32.80 -38.52
C VAL A 13 -23.97 -33.05 -38.58
N ALA A 14 -23.34 -32.84 -39.75
CA ALA A 14 -21.90 -33.01 -39.91
C ALA A 14 -21.09 -32.01 -39.06
N VAL A 15 -21.50 -30.74 -39.01
CA VAL A 15 -20.86 -29.71 -38.17
C VAL A 15 -21.03 -30.03 -36.69
N SER A 16 -22.24 -30.42 -36.25
CA SER A 16 -22.47 -30.83 -34.86
C SER A 16 -21.61 -32.02 -34.46
N LEU A 17 -21.45 -33.02 -35.35
CA LEU A 17 -20.60 -34.17 -35.10
C LEU A 17 -19.12 -33.77 -34.94
N LEU A 18 -18.62 -32.86 -35.78
CA LEU A 18 -17.24 -32.37 -35.69
C LEU A 18 -16.97 -31.59 -34.39
N VAL A 19 -17.94 -30.81 -33.92
CA VAL A 19 -17.84 -30.11 -32.62
C VAL A 19 -17.77 -31.11 -31.48
N VAL A 20 -18.63 -32.14 -31.48
CA VAL A 20 -18.61 -33.18 -30.45
C VAL A 20 -17.29 -33.95 -30.46
N ILE A 21 -16.77 -34.31 -31.63
CA ILE A 21 -15.46 -34.97 -31.76
C ILE A 21 -14.33 -34.07 -31.25
N GLY A 22 -14.35 -32.77 -31.57
CA GLY A 22 -13.36 -31.80 -31.08
C GLY A 22 -13.37 -31.65 -29.56
N VAL A 23 -14.56 -31.63 -28.94
CA VAL A 23 -14.72 -31.59 -27.47
C VAL A 23 -14.22 -32.89 -26.84
N LEU A 24 -14.58 -34.05 -27.38
CA LEU A 24 -14.10 -35.34 -26.88
C LEU A 24 -12.58 -35.48 -27.00
N PHE A 25 -11.99 -34.97 -28.08
CA PHE A 25 -10.53 -34.96 -28.25
C PHE A 25 -9.84 -34.01 -27.26
N ALA A 26 -10.46 -32.86 -26.95
CA ALA A 26 -9.95 -31.95 -25.92
C ALA A 26 -10.02 -32.59 -24.52
N ILE A 27 -11.12 -33.27 -24.19
CA ILE A 27 -11.29 -34.00 -22.91
C ILE A 27 -10.27 -35.14 -22.81
N ALA A 28 -10.15 -35.97 -23.85
CA ALA A 28 -9.17 -37.07 -23.88
C ALA A 28 -7.72 -36.58 -23.79
N ARG A 29 -7.43 -35.36 -24.28
CA ARG A 29 -6.10 -34.75 -24.16
C ARG A 29 -5.82 -34.21 -22.75
N PHE A 30 -6.86 -33.84 -21.99
CA PHE A 30 -6.74 -33.47 -20.59
C PHE A 30 -6.49 -34.70 -19.68
N ASP A 31 -7.06 -35.86 -20.02
CA ASP A 31 -6.81 -37.13 -19.33
C ASP A 31 -5.44 -37.76 -19.66
N LEU A 32 -4.70 -37.21 -20.64
CA LEU A 32 -3.37 -37.67 -21.04
C LEU A 32 -2.23 -36.92 -20.34
N ILE A 33 -2.51 -36.14 -19.30
CA ILE A 33 -1.45 -35.74 -18.35
C ILE A 33 -1.16 -37.00 -17.53
N PRO A 34 0.02 -37.64 -17.69
CA PRO A 34 0.35 -38.83 -16.92
C PRO A 34 0.32 -38.45 -15.43
N GLU A 35 -0.40 -39.21 -14.59
CA GLU A 35 -0.33 -39.08 -13.12
C GLU A 35 1.13 -39.15 -12.61
N ASP A 36 2.01 -39.71 -13.42
CA ASP A 36 3.43 -39.94 -13.16
C ASP A 36 4.30 -38.68 -13.33
N TYR A 37 3.76 -37.55 -13.82
CA TYR A 37 4.52 -36.31 -14.05
C TYR A 37 4.47 -35.31 -12.88
N VAL A 38 4.02 -35.75 -11.71
CA VAL A 38 4.38 -35.11 -10.44
C VAL A 38 5.51 -35.94 -9.84
N GLU A 39 6.72 -35.81 -10.39
CA GLU A 39 7.88 -35.95 -9.50
C GLU A 39 7.61 -34.91 -8.40
N PRO A 40 7.44 -35.32 -7.14
CA PRO A 40 7.42 -34.34 -6.07
C PRO A 40 8.70 -33.55 -6.28
N LEU A 41 8.57 -32.23 -6.46
CA LEU A 41 9.69 -31.33 -6.35
C LEU A 41 10.11 -31.42 -4.87
N SER A 42 10.74 -32.53 -4.48
CA SER A 42 11.59 -32.65 -3.32
C SER A 42 12.83 -31.86 -3.68
N VAL A 43 12.64 -30.55 -3.83
CA VAL A 43 13.61 -29.62 -3.30
C VAL A 43 13.64 -30.02 -1.83
N ALA A 44 14.57 -30.90 -1.50
CA ALA A 44 15.13 -30.91 -0.17
C ALA A 44 15.59 -29.47 0.02
N VAL A 45 14.70 -28.65 0.56
CA VAL A 45 15.08 -27.42 1.22
C VAL A 45 15.92 -27.98 2.34
N GLU A 46 17.23 -28.10 2.10
CA GLU A 46 18.21 -28.15 3.17
C GLU A 46 17.78 -27.02 4.08
N PHE A 47 17.16 -27.41 5.21
CA PHE A 47 16.76 -26.47 6.22
C PHE A 47 18.07 -25.79 6.58
N ALA A 48 18.18 -24.53 6.15
CA ALA A 48 19.33 -23.70 6.44
C ALA A 48 19.69 -23.92 7.91
N GLU A 49 20.99 -24.04 8.17
CA GLU A 49 21.55 -24.21 9.52
C GLU A 49 20.74 -23.40 10.54
N PRO A 50 20.48 -23.96 11.74
CA PRO A 50 19.64 -23.31 12.74
C PRO A 50 20.04 -21.85 12.85
N VAL A 51 19.09 -20.97 12.50
CA VAL A 51 19.31 -19.53 12.46
C VAL A 51 20.00 -19.17 13.77
N PRO A 52 21.22 -18.59 13.72
CA PRO A 52 21.97 -18.33 14.92
C PRO A 52 21.10 -17.54 15.90
N PRO A 53 21.23 -17.79 17.21
CA PRO A 53 20.45 -17.11 18.22
C PRO A 53 20.51 -15.60 17.97
N ILE A 54 19.34 -15.01 17.75
CA ILE A 54 19.24 -13.61 17.35
C ILE A 54 19.84 -12.77 18.47
N GLU A 55 20.88 -12.00 18.16
CA GLU A 55 21.48 -11.07 19.13
C GLU A 55 20.38 -10.19 19.75
N PRO A 56 20.41 -9.95 21.07
CA PRO A 56 19.44 -9.10 21.73
C PRO A 56 19.43 -7.74 21.04
N LEU A 57 18.22 -7.27 20.73
CA LEU A 57 18.06 -6.02 19.99
C LEU A 57 18.58 -4.88 20.85
N PRO A 58 19.40 -3.99 20.29
CA PRO A 58 19.86 -2.83 21.02
C PRO A 58 18.66 -1.91 21.34
N ASP A 59 18.78 -1.12 22.42
CA ASP A 59 17.73 -0.26 23.01
C ASP A 59 17.13 0.83 22.09
N ASP A 60 17.41 0.81 20.78
CA ASP A 60 17.11 1.86 19.80
C ASP A 60 16.18 1.44 18.66
N ILE A 61 15.44 0.34 18.81
CA ILE A 61 14.48 -0.07 17.79
C ILE A 61 13.11 0.53 18.06
N VAL A 62 12.65 1.38 17.15
CA VAL A 62 11.25 1.81 17.08
C VAL A 62 10.47 0.81 16.21
N ALA A 63 9.76 -0.10 16.87
CA ALA A 63 8.81 -0.99 16.21
C ALA A 63 7.42 -0.36 16.26
N LEU A 64 6.73 -0.24 15.12
CA LEU A 64 5.33 0.20 15.07
C LEU A 64 4.37 -0.95 14.82
N ARG A 65 3.38 -1.08 15.70
CA ARG A 65 2.24 -1.98 15.53
C ARG A 65 1.24 -1.45 14.51
N PRO A 66 0.33 -2.31 14.00
CA PRO A 66 -0.77 -1.89 13.13
C PRO A 66 -1.62 -0.80 13.78
N ALA A 67 -2.07 0.17 12.98
CA ALA A 67 -2.97 1.22 13.48
C ALA A 67 -4.27 0.59 14.01
N ILE A 68 -4.53 0.75 15.31
CA ILE A 68 -5.79 0.35 15.92
C ILE A 68 -6.82 1.44 15.57
N ALA A 69 -7.92 1.04 14.91
CA ALA A 69 -9.04 1.95 14.74
C ALA A 69 -9.60 2.30 16.12
N ALA A 70 -9.48 3.56 16.54
CA ALA A 70 -10.21 4.03 17.70
C ALA A 70 -11.72 3.87 17.44
N LYS A 71 -12.47 3.48 18.46
CA LYS A 71 -13.92 3.31 18.39
C LYS A 71 -14.57 4.63 17.94
N GLY A 72 -15.18 4.64 16.76
CA GLY A 72 -15.81 5.84 16.18
C GLY A 72 -14.92 6.68 15.25
N GLY A 73 -13.70 6.24 14.92
CA GLY A 73 -12.89 6.87 13.88
C GLY A 73 -13.33 6.46 12.48
N TYR A 74 -13.65 7.43 11.63
CA TYR A 74 -14.20 7.20 10.28
C TYR A 74 -13.18 7.31 9.14
N GLU A 75 -11.90 7.56 9.42
CA GLU A 75 -10.92 7.78 8.35
C GLU A 75 -10.40 6.47 7.73
N GLY A 76 -10.25 6.51 6.41
CA GLY A 76 -9.73 5.42 5.60
C GLY A 76 -8.33 4.99 6.05
N LEU A 77 -8.01 3.71 5.83
CA LEU A 77 -6.75 3.10 6.25
C LEU A 77 -5.51 3.89 5.79
N LEU A 78 -5.53 4.47 4.59
CA LEU A 78 -4.42 5.27 4.07
C LEU A 78 -4.10 6.49 4.94
N ILE A 79 -5.12 7.22 5.42
CA ILE A 79 -4.91 8.42 6.25
C ILE A 79 -4.28 8.02 7.59
N ARG A 80 -4.75 6.91 8.18
CA ARG A 80 -4.14 6.33 9.37
C ARG A 80 -2.68 5.95 9.14
N GLU A 81 -2.39 5.35 8.00
CA GLU A 81 -1.01 5.01 7.62
C GLU A 81 -0.13 6.25 7.37
N LEU A 82 -0.66 7.39 6.90
CA LEU A 82 0.14 8.62 6.79
C LEU A 82 0.67 9.09 8.14
N GLY A 83 -0.18 9.12 9.17
CA GLY A 83 0.24 9.49 10.53
C GLY A 83 1.22 8.47 11.12
N ARG A 84 0.92 7.17 10.97
CA ARG A 84 1.76 6.09 11.47
C ARG A 84 3.14 6.08 10.82
N GLN A 85 3.21 6.21 9.49
CA GLN A 85 4.46 6.21 8.76
C GLN A 85 5.30 7.45 9.02
N ALA A 86 4.68 8.61 9.28
CA ALA A 86 5.41 9.81 9.68
C ALA A 86 6.20 9.61 10.98
N VAL A 87 5.71 8.79 11.92
CA VAL A 87 6.45 8.42 13.14
C VAL A 87 7.68 7.58 12.82
N LEU A 88 7.58 6.60 11.91
CA LEU A 88 8.75 5.81 11.47
C LEU A 88 9.78 6.66 10.74
N ILE A 89 9.33 7.59 9.90
CA ILE A 89 10.21 8.51 9.18
C ILE A 89 10.95 9.42 10.16
N ALA A 90 10.26 9.97 11.17
CA ALA A 90 10.90 10.76 12.23
C ALA A 90 11.98 9.95 12.97
N ALA A 91 11.65 8.73 13.39
CA ALA A 91 12.58 7.86 14.09
C ALA A 91 13.79 7.48 13.21
N ARG A 92 13.56 7.08 11.96
CA ARG A 92 14.61 6.62 11.05
C ARG A 92 15.48 7.77 10.55
N ASP A 93 14.85 8.78 9.94
CA ASP A 93 15.53 9.73 9.07
C ASP A 93 16.03 10.96 9.86
N GLU A 94 15.35 11.31 10.96
CA GLU A 94 15.78 12.43 11.82
C GLU A 94 16.56 11.98 13.05
N MET A 95 16.14 10.88 13.69
CA MET A 95 16.81 10.40 14.90
C MET A 95 17.86 9.33 14.64
N GLY A 96 17.97 8.79 13.42
CA GLY A 96 18.94 7.73 13.11
C GLY A 96 18.67 6.41 13.86
N LEU A 97 17.44 6.19 14.30
CA LEU A 97 17.02 4.98 15.02
C LEU A 97 16.74 3.85 14.03
N ARG A 98 16.96 2.61 14.47
CA ARG A 98 16.49 1.45 13.72
C ARG A 98 14.98 1.39 13.84
N THR A 99 14.31 1.04 12.76
CA THR A 99 12.86 0.99 12.70
C THR A 99 12.38 -0.37 12.23
N ARG A 100 11.22 -0.79 12.73
CA ARG A 100 10.54 -2.00 12.30
C ARG A 100 9.06 -1.72 12.06
N ASP A 101 8.54 -2.21 10.95
CA ASP A 101 7.12 -2.07 10.62
C ASP A 101 6.41 -3.42 10.60
N VAL A 102 5.58 -3.67 11.61
CA VAL A 102 4.84 -4.92 11.77
C VAL A 102 3.91 -5.18 10.58
N LEU A 103 3.34 -4.13 9.98
CA LEU A 103 2.46 -4.28 8.81
C LEU A 103 3.20 -4.72 7.55
N LEU A 104 4.52 -4.54 7.51
CA LEU A 104 5.38 -5.03 6.44
C LEU A 104 6.02 -6.39 6.77
N ARG A 105 5.57 -7.03 7.87
CA ARG A 105 6.08 -8.32 8.35
C ARG A 105 7.60 -8.30 8.56
N GLU A 106 8.15 -7.15 8.91
CA GLU A 106 9.55 -7.07 9.28
C GLU A 106 9.74 -7.84 10.58
N ILE A 107 10.56 -8.91 10.52
CA ILE A 107 10.76 -9.83 11.63
C ILE A 107 11.20 -9.05 12.87
N LEU A 108 10.39 -9.14 13.91
CA LEU A 108 10.75 -8.74 15.27
C LEU A 108 11.29 -10.01 15.96
N PRO A 109 12.52 -10.00 16.47
CA PRO A 109 13.03 -11.09 17.27
C PRO A 109 12.09 -11.41 18.44
N ASP A 110 11.81 -12.69 18.65
CA ASP A 110 10.88 -13.17 19.68
C ASP A 110 11.35 -12.88 21.12
N ALA A 111 12.62 -12.47 21.29
CA ALA A 111 13.20 -12.14 22.59
C ALA A 111 12.60 -10.85 23.16
N ASP A 112 11.62 -11.03 24.06
CA ASP A 112 11.00 -10.05 24.95
C ASP A 112 10.59 -8.73 24.28
N PHE A 113 9.37 -8.70 23.73
CA PHE A 113 8.67 -7.46 23.36
C PHE A 113 8.63 -6.42 24.49
N GLU A 114 8.74 -6.84 25.76
CA GLU A 114 8.86 -5.93 26.89
C GLU A 114 10.25 -5.28 27.03
N LYS A 115 11.31 -5.94 26.56
CA LYS A 115 12.67 -5.36 26.49
C LYS A 115 12.83 -4.47 25.26
N LEU A 116 12.10 -4.77 24.19
CA LEU A 116 11.92 -3.85 23.08
C LEU A 116 11.21 -2.60 23.57
N ARG A 117 11.81 -1.42 23.37
CA ARG A 117 11.10 -0.13 23.51
C ARG A 117 10.12 0.07 22.34
N ALA A 118 9.28 -0.93 22.07
CA ALA A 118 8.29 -0.90 21.01
C ALA A 118 7.32 0.26 21.24
N LEU A 119 6.86 0.86 20.14
CA LEU A 119 5.95 1.98 20.16
C LEU A 119 4.63 1.61 19.52
N ASP A 120 3.57 2.05 20.15
CA ASP A 120 2.25 2.06 19.56
C ASP A 120 1.98 3.47 19.05
N ALA A 121 1.82 3.59 17.74
CA ALA A 121 1.35 4.81 17.10
C ALA A 121 -0.16 4.73 16.98
N HIS A 122 -0.84 5.58 17.76
CA HIS A 122 -2.28 5.68 17.78
C HIS A 122 -2.71 6.78 16.84
N VAL A 123 -3.54 6.45 15.85
CA VAL A 123 -4.09 7.44 14.93
C VAL A 123 -5.60 7.47 15.08
N ILE A 124 -6.10 8.62 15.55
CA ILE A 124 -7.51 8.83 15.85
C ILE A 124 -8.02 9.96 14.97
N SER A 125 -9.18 9.76 14.36
CA SER A 125 -9.79 10.77 13.51
C SER A 125 -11.27 10.93 13.87
N PRO A 126 -11.59 11.82 14.83
CA PRO A 126 -12.97 12.05 15.23
C PRO A 126 -13.83 12.65 14.09
N PRO A 127 -15.17 12.68 14.26
CA PRO A 127 -16.08 13.23 13.26
C PRO A 127 -15.90 14.73 12.96
N ASP A 128 -15.14 15.45 13.79
CA ASP A 128 -14.84 16.89 13.60
C ASP A 128 -13.78 17.15 12.52
N GLY A 129 -13.26 16.09 11.88
CA GLY A 129 -12.26 16.16 10.82
C GLY A 129 -10.84 16.42 11.32
N ASN A 130 -10.62 16.53 12.63
CA ASN A 130 -9.27 16.52 13.17
C ASN A 130 -8.68 15.11 13.07
N MET A 131 -7.36 15.03 12.89
CA MET A 131 -6.60 13.78 13.01
C MET A 131 -5.59 13.95 14.13
N PHE A 132 -5.46 12.96 14.98
CA PHE A 132 -4.57 12.94 16.12
C PHE A 132 -3.59 11.79 15.98
N VAL A 133 -2.29 12.09 16.08
CA VAL A 133 -1.21 11.11 16.05
C VAL A 133 -0.56 11.07 17.41
N GLY A 134 -0.82 10.00 18.16
CA GLY A 134 -0.27 9.74 19.47
C GLY A 134 0.82 8.69 19.42
N ILE A 135 1.84 8.83 20.27
CA ILE A 135 2.93 7.86 20.39
C ILE A 135 3.01 7.44 21.85
N VAL A 136 2.95 6.13 22.10
CA VAL A 136 3.11 5.56 23.44
C VAL A 136 4.04 4.37 23.41
N ARG A 137 4.68 4.08 24.54
CA ARG A 137 5.39 2.82 24.70
C ARG A 137 4.37 1.68 24.67
N SER A 138 4.71 0.59 24.01
CA SER A 138 3.88 -0.61 23.96
C SER A 138 3.53 -1.05 25.39
N GLY A 139 2.24 -1.22 25.66
CA GLY A 139 1.71 -1.54 27.00
C GLY A 139 1.53 -0.35 27.95
N GLY A 140 1.87 0.87 27.52
CA GLY A 140 1.57 2.10 28.25
C GLY A 140 0.09 2.44 28.30
N ALA A 141 -0.32 3.24 29.28
CA ALA A 141 -1.70 3.68 29.46
C ALA A 141 -2.11 4.70 28.37
N TRP A 142 -3.38 4.67 27.96
CA TRP A 142 -3.90 5.57 26.92
C TRP A 142 -3.97 7.02 27.39
N GLU A 143 -4.08 7.22 28.71
CA GLU A 143 -4.14 8.52 29.36
C GLU A 143 -2.82 9.30 29.27
N ASP A 144 -1.70 8.60 29.04
CA ASP A 144 -0.37 9.20 28.91
C ASP A 144 -0.02 9.60 27.47
N ILE A 145 -0.96 9.42 26.53
CA ILE A 145 -0.71 9.70 25.11
C ILE A 145 -0.78 11.20 24.86
N ASP A 146 0.37 11.80 24.60
CA ASP A 146 0.44 13.13 24.01
C ASP A 146 0.15 13.02 22.50
N PHE A 147 -0.96 13.62 22.07
CA PHE A 147 -1.41 13.61 20.67
C PHE A 147 -0.97 14.85 19.90
N TYR A 148 -0.31 14.63 18.75
CA TYR A 148 -0.13 15.68 17.75
C TYR A 148 -1.43 15.84 16.96
N LYS A 149 -1.95 17.07 16.90
CA LYS A 149 -3.19 17.39 16.19
C LYS A 149 -2.91 17.94 14.80
N ILE A 150 -3.49 17.28 13.80
CA ILE A 150 -3.62 17.75 12.42
C ILE A 150 -5.06 18.27 12.23
N PRO A 151 -5.28 19.56 11.98
CA PRO A 151 -6.63 20.10 11.84
C PRO A 151 -7.36 19.54 10.60
N PRO A 152 -8.69 19.72 10.47
CA PRO A 152 -9.34 19.60 9.17
C PRO A 152 -8.69 20.59 8.20
N GLY A 153 -8.36 20.14 6.99
CA GLY A 153 -7.85 21.03 5.94
C GLY A 153 -8.93 22.00 5.45
N GLY A 154 -8.64 22.79 4.41
CA GLY A 154 -9.66 23.60 3.75
C GLY A 154 -10.74 22.76 3.08
N GLU A 155 -11.95 23.32 2.88
CA GLU A 155 -13.09 22.61 2.27
C GLU A 155 -12.78 22.09 0.85
N ASP A 156 -12.02 22.87 0.07
CA ASP A 156 -11.65 22.52 -1.31
C ASP A 156 -10.37 21.66 -1.39
N GLU A 157 -9.71 21.39 -0.27
CA GLU A 157 -8.44 20.68 -0.27
C GLU A 157 -8.64 19.17 -0.17
N ASN A 158 -7.99 18.42 -1.07
CA ASN A 158 -8.00 16.97 -0.97
C ASN A 158 -7.38 16.50 0.35
N ARG A 159 -8.20 15.85 1.18
CA ARG A 159 -7.82 15.43 2.54
C ARG A 159 -6.55 14.58 2.60
N ILE A 160 -6.33 13.67 1.65
CA ILE A 160 -5.15 12.79 1.63
C ILE A 160 -3.89 13.61 1.39
N ALA A 161 -3.91 14.51 0.40
CA ALA A 161 -2.80 15.39 0.09
C ALA A 161 -2.48 16.35 1.25
N TYR A 162 -3.52 16.91 1.87
CA TYR A 162 -3.36 17.77 3.05
C TYR A 162 -2.69 17.02 4.20
N VAL A 163 -3.22 15.85 4.59
CA VAL A 163 -2.65 15.07 5.70
C VAL A 163 -1.23 14.64 5.37
N ALA A 164 -0.92 14.22 4.14
CA ALA A 164 0.44 13.84 3.77
C ALA A 164 1.43 14.99 3.99
N ARG A 165 1.07 16.21 3.58
CA ARG A 165 1.89 17.42 3.78
C ARG A 165 2.09 17.74 5.26
N GLN A 166 1.03 17.68 6.07
CA GLN A 166 1.12 17.95 7.51
C GLN A 166 1.89 16.88 8.28
N ALA A 167 1.67 15.61 7.94
CA ALA A 167 2.36 14.47 8.56
C ALA A 167 3.86 14.46 8.21
N GLU A 168 4.23 14.79 6.96
CA GLU A 168 5.65 14.97 6.60
C GLU A 168 6.26 16.13 7.37
N ALA A 169 5.57 17.28 7.48
CA ALA A 169 6.03 18.42 8.28
C ALA A 169 6.32 18.02 9.73
N ALA A 170 5.37 17.31 10.35
CA ALA A 170 5.46 16.86 11.73
C ALA A 170 6.59 15.83 11.93
N SER A 171 6.89 15.02 10.90
CA SER A 171 7.97 14.02 10.98
C SER A 171 9.36 14.64 11.17
N ARG A 172 9.55 15.91 10.78
CA ARG A 172 10.83 16.62 10.89
C ARG A 172 11.04 17.31 12.25
N ASP A 173 9.95 17.60 12.96
CA ASP A 173 9.96 18.41 14.17
C ASP A 173 9.12 17.75 15.27
N GLU A 174 7.81 17.92 15.19
CA GLU A 174 6.91 17.68 16.31
C GLU A 174 6.93 16.22 16.78
N LEU A 175 7.04 15.27 15.83
CA LEU A 175 7.18 13.86 16.15
C LEU A 175 8.56 13.52 16.72
N VAL A 176 9.62 14.25 16.33
CA VAL A 176 10.96 14.11 16.92
C VAL A 176 10.98 14.59 18.37
N LYS A 177 10.33 15.73 18.65
CA LYS A 177 10.16 16.25 20.03
C LYS A 177 9.43 15.23 20.90
N ARG A 178 8.34 14.64 20.39
CA ARG A 178 7.56 13.61 21.11
C ARG A 178 8.36 12.34 21.36
N LEU A 179 9.05 11.82 20.34
CA LEU A 179 9.94 10.67 20.49
C LEU A 179 11.06 10.94 21.52
N THR A 180 11.59 12.16 21.54
CA THR A 180 12.57 12.58 22.55
C THR A 180 11.96 12.66 23.95
N GLY A 181 10.75 13.22 24.06
CA GLY A 181 10.00 13.33 25.32
C GLY A 181 9.71 11.98 25.98
N ILE A 182 9.44 10.93 25.19
CA ILE A 182 9.25 9.55 25.68
C ILE A 182 10.58 8.80 25.90
N GLY A 183 11.72 9.47 25.73
CA GLY A 183 13.05 8.98 26.12
C GLY A 183 13.89 8.33 25.04
N PHE A 184 13.55 8.48 23.75
CA PHE A 184 14.49 8.13 22.67
C PHE A 184 15.55 9.21 22.52
N LYS A 185 16.77 8.79 22.18
CA LYS A 185 17.90 9.70 21.95
C LYS A 185 18.26 9.67 20.48
N THR A 186 18.53 10.83 19.90
CA THR A 186 19.07 10.89 18.54
C THR A 186 20.42 10.17 18.47
N ARG A 187 20.58 9.36 17.44
CA ARG A 187 21.83 8.67 17.04
C ARG A 187 22.40 9.24 15.76
N LYS A 188 21.73 10.21 15.15
CA LYS A 188 22.27 10.94 14.03
C LYS A 188 23.50 11.68 14.54
N ALA A 189 24.67 11.06 14.36
CA ALA A 189 25.95 11.75 14.54
C ALA A 189 25.85 13.02 13.70
N ALA A 190 26.28 14.16 14.24
CA ALA A 190 26.45 15.35 13.42
C ALA A 190 27.23 14.90 12.20
N VAL A 191 26.57 14.88 11.02
CA VAL A 191 27.20 14.44 9.78
C VAL A 191 28.39 15.37 9.63
N SER A 192 29.59 14.90 9.93
CA SER A 192 30.76 15.75 9.82
C SER A 192 30.84 16.11 8.35
N SER A 193 31.06 17.39 8.05
CA SER A 193 31.23 17.87 6.68
C SER A 193 32.35 17.15 5.94
N GLU A 194 33.22 16.42 6.66
CA GLU A 194 34.33 15.60 6.18
C GLU A 194 33.93 14.17 5.74
N ALA A 195 32.74 13.68 6.09
CA ALA A 195 32.25 12.35 5.68
C ALA A 195 31.89 12.24 4.18
N ARG A 196 32.29 13.22 3.36
CA ARG A 196 32.29 13.14 1.89
C ARG A 196 33.44 12.30 1.32
N SER A 197 34.38 11.84 2.13
CA SER A 197 35.43 10.91 1.67
C SER A 197 35.01 9.45 1.88
N PRO A 198 35.00 8.61 0.84
CA PRO A 198 34.69 7.19 0.96
C PRO A 198 35.82 6.47 1.72
N GLY A 199 35.68 6.37 3.04
CA GLY A 199 36.59 5.63 3.90
C GLY A 199 36.41 4.12 3.71
N LYS A 200 37.54 3.42 3.57
CA LYS A 200 37.69 1.96 3.41
C LYS A 200 37.23 1.17 4.66
N GLY A 201 35.95 1.28 5.02
CA GLY A 201 35.31 0.43 6.03
C GLY A 201 34.89 -0.91 5.41
N ARG A 202 35.36 -2.01 6.00
CA ARG A 202 35.35 -3.39 5.46
C ARG A 202 33.97 -4.03 5.17
N PHE A 203 32.86 -3.28 5.25
CA PHE A 203 31.50 -3.77 4.97
C PHE A 203 30.55 -2.72 4.34
N SER A 204 31.04 -1.56 3.89
CA SER A 204 30.18 -0.53 3.28
C SER A 204 30.34 -0.47 1.76
N THR A 205 29.95 -1.54 1.06
CA THR A 205 29.87 -1.57 -0.41
C THR A 205 28.44 -1.31 -0.91
N TYR A 206 27.60 -0.60 -0.14
CA TYR A 206 26.27 -0.24 -0.60
C TYR A 206 26.36 1.01 -1.49
N GLU A 207 26.69 0.78 -2.75
CA GLU A 207 26.47 1.73 -3.84
C GLU A 207 24.97 1.98 -4.01
N GLU A 208 24.61 3.11 -4.62
CA GLU A 208 23.23 3.39 -5.02
C GLU A 208 22.66 2.19 -5.79
N PRO A 209 21.39 1.80 -5.57
CA PRO A 209 20.85 0.58 -6.17
C PRO A 209 20.99 0.65 -7.68
N SER A 210 21.51 -0.42 -8.28
CA SER A 210 21.77 -0.45 -9.72
C SER A 210 20.52 -0.08 -10.51
N PRO A 211 20.63 0.72 -11.60
CA PRO A 211 19.48 1.10 -12.42
C PRO A 211 18.63 -0.09 -12.84
N LYS A 212 19.28 -1.23 -13.18
CA LYS A 212 18.62 -2.48 -13.53
C LYS A 212 17.68 -3.02 -12.45
N VAL A 213 18.03 -2.88 -11.16
CA VAL A 213 17.16 -3.31 -10.05
C VAL A 213 16.00 -2.34 -9.87
N VAL A 214 16.26 -1.03 -9.97
CA VAL A 214 15.23 0.01 -9.83
C VAL A 214 14.19 -0.06 -10.96
N GLU A 215 14.60 -0.47 -12.16
CA GLU A 215 13.75 -0.61 -13.34
C GLU A 215 12.86 -1.88 -13.34
N ARG A 216 13.20 -2.88 -12.53
CA ARG A 216 12.43 -4.14 -12.48
C ARG A 216 11.14 -3.98 -11.69
N MET A 217 10.01 -4.08 -12.37
CA MET A 217 8.68 -3.98 -11.76
C MET A 217 8.21 -5.31 -11.16
N ASP A 218 8.96 -5.81 -10.17
CA ASP A 218 8.64 -6.99 -9.37
C ASP A 218 8.85 -6.70 -7.87
N LEU A 219 8.13 -7.44 -7.02
CA LEU A 219 8.07 -7.20 -5.57
C LEU A 219 9.46 -7.23 -4.91
N VAL A 220 10.28 -8.22 -5.27
CA VAL A 220 11.59 -8.46 -4.64
C VAL A 220 12.56 -7.33 -5.00
N SER A 221 12.62 -6.95 -6.28
CA SER A 221 13.52 -5.91 -6.77
C SER A 221 13.16 -4.54 -6.18
N GLN A 222 11.87 -4.19 -6.12
CA GLN A 222 11.43 -2.91 -5.56
C GLN A 222 11.64 -2.85 -4.04
N TYR A 223 11.46 -3.96 -3.32
CA TYR A 223 11.75 -4.03 -1.89
C TYR A 223 13.26 -3.91 -1.61
N GLY A 224 14.08 -4.60 -2.41
CA GLY A 224 15.54 -4.46 -2.37
C GLY A 224 16.01 -3.03 -2.64
N ALA A 225 15.44 -2.38 -3.67
CA ALA A 225 15.74 -0.98 -4.00
C ALA A 225 15.38 -0.03 -2.87
N ALA A 226 14.20 -0.17 -2.24
CA ALA A 226 13.81 0.67 -1.11
C ALA A 226 14.80 0.55 0.05
N ARG A 227 15.26 -0.66 0.38
CA ARG A 227 16.25 -0.88 1.45
C ARG A 227 17.61 -0.28 1.11
N ALA A 228 18.07 -0.46 -0.13
CA ALA A 228 19.31 0.14 -0.61
C ALA A 228 19.26 1.67 -0.50
N TRP A 229 18.17 2.31 -0.95
CA TRP A 229 18.01 3.76 -0.82
C TRP A 229 18.01 4.24 0.64
N HIS A 230 17.32 3.54 1.55
CA HIS A 230 17.37 3.85 2.98
C HIS A 230 18.80 3.79 3.54
N GLU A 231 19.54 2.77 3.14
CA GLU A 231 20.93 2.59 3.55
C GLU A 231 21.84 3.69 2.99
N THR A 232 21.69 4.03 1.71
CA THR A 232 22.43 5.14 1.07
C THR A 232 22.12 6.47 1.74
N ILE A 233 20.85 6.78 2.04
CA ILE A 233 20.48 8.02 2.75
C ILE A 233 21.09 8.05 4.15
N ARG A 234 21.08 6.92 4.86
CA ARG A 234 21.67 6.80 6.20
C ARG A 234 23.18 7.04 6.21
N THR A 235 23.88 6.63 5.16
CA THR A 235 25.34 6.66 5.08
C THR A 235 25.88 7.92 4.38
N HIS A 236 25.20 8.40 3.35
CA HIS A 236 25.66 9.49 2.46
C HIS A 236 24.73 10.71 2.48
N GLY A 237 23.68 10.70 3.30
CA GLY A 237 22.72 11.79 3.42
C GLY A 237 21.61 11.77 2.37
N GLU A 238 20.63 12.64 2.59
CA GLU A 238 19.48 12.85 1.73
C GLU A 238 19.85 13.69 0.50
N THR A 239 19.41 13.26 -0.68
CA THR A 239 19.49 14.05 -1.93
C THR A 239 18.16 13.91 -2.69
N PRO A 240 17.86 14.83 -3.63
CA PRO A 240 16.65 14.75 -4.44
C PRO A 240 16.47 13.40 -5.15
N GLU A 241 17.55 12.85 -5.71
CA GLU A 241 17.57 11.60 -6.48
C GLU A 241 17.26 10.40 -5.59
N ARG A 242 17.80 10.38 -4.36
CA ARG A 242 17.56 9.30 -3.39
C ARG A 242 16.12 9.31 -2.89
N LEU A 243 15.57 10.50 -2.63
CA LEU A 243 14.17 10.65 -2.27
C LEU A 243 13.25 10.24 -3.43
N ALA A 244 13.54 10.68 -4.66
CA ALA A 244 12.81 10.23 -5.85
C ALA A 244 12.88 8.69 -6.01
N GLY A 245 14.03 8.09 -5.75
CA GLY A 245 14.21 6.64 -5.70
C GLY A 245 13.30 5.95 -4.68
N LEU A 246 13.16 6.51 -3.47
CA LEU A 246 12.21 6.02 -2.47
C LEU A 246 10.75 6.22 -2.88
N VAL A 247 10.39 7.36 -3.45
CA VAL A 247 9.04 7.63 -3.98
C VAL A 247 8.67 6.56 -5.00
N ARG A 248 9.54 6.31 -5.97
CA ARG A 248 9.32 5.27 -6.99
C ARG A 248 9.18 3.89 -6.38
N ALA A 249 10.15 3.47 -5.56
CA ALA A 249 10.17 2.13 -4.98
C ALA A 249 8.90 1.85 -4.15
N TYR A 250 8.51 2.79 -3.29
CA TYR A 250 7.31 2.63 -2.46
C TYR A 250 6.01 2.75 -3.25
N THR A 251 5.94 3.58 -4.28
CA THR A 251 4.77 3.63 -5.18
C THR A 251 4.55 2.28 -5.84
N ASN A 252 5.62 1.71 -6.41
CA ASN A 252 5.58 0.42 -7.07
C ASN A 252 5.20 -0.69 -6.10
N LEU A 253 5.80 -0.75 -4.91
CA LEU A 253 5.42 -1.71 -3.87
C LEU A 253 3.94 -1.59 -3.47
N GLY A 254 3.40 -0.37 -3.38
CA GLY A 254 1.98 -0.14 -3.12
C GLY A 254 1.09 -0.81 -4.17
N VAL A 255 1.39 -0.60 -5.45
CA VAL A 255 0.60 -1.20 -6.55
C VAL A 255 0.80 -2.72 -6.61
N LEU A 256 2.04 -3.18 -6.49
CA LEU A 256 2.41 -4.60 -6.54
C LEU A 256 1.85 -5.41 -5.37
N THR A 257 1.48 -4.77 -4.25
CA THR A 257 0.88 -5.45 -3.09
C THR A 257 -0.60 -5.15 -2.91
N SER A 258 -1.25 -4.52 -3.91
CA SER A 258 -2.65 -4.12 -3.79
C SER A 258 -3.67 -5.26 -3.74
N HIS A 259 -3.26 -6.47 -4.11
CA HIS A 259 -4.05 -7.70 -3.97
C HIS A 259 -3.82 -8.41 -2.64
N HIS A 260 -2.79 -8.04 -1.86
CA HIS A 260 -2.55 -8.68 -0.58
C HIS A 260 -3.69 -8.33 0.37
N TRP A 261 -4.24 -9.34 1.07
CA TRP A 261 -5.24 -9.15 2.12
C TRP A 261 -4.60 -8.63 3.42
N SER A 262 -3.91 -7.50 3.32
CA SER A 262 -3.19 -6.85 4.42
C SER A 262 -3.11 -5.35 4.20
N ALA A 263 -2.76 -4.60 5.24
CA ALA A 263 -2.56 -3.16 5.14
C ALA A 263 -1.25 -2.74 4.44
N SER A 264 -0.41 -3.69 4.00
CA SER A 264 0.92 -3.41 3.40
C SER A 264 0.86 -2.41 2.25
N GLN A 265 -0.14 -2.53 1.36
CA GLN A 265 -0.35 -1.58 0.27
C GLN A 265 -0.45 -0.14 0.80
N LYS A 266 -1.30 0.08 1.82
CA LYS A 266 -1.54 1.42 2.35
C LYS A 266 -0.31 1.95 3.08
N THR A 267 0.46 1.08 3.73
CA THR A 267 1.76 1.41 4.31
C THR A 267 2.74 1.93 3.25
N TYR A 268 2.90 1.20 2.14
CA TYR A 268 3.79 1.61 1.04
C TYR A 268 3.31 2.89 0.35
N GLN A 269 2.00 3.00 0.09
CA GLN A 269 1.38 4.20 -0.46
C GLN A 269 1.60 5.44 0.43
N ALA A 270 1.46 5.29 1.76
CA ALA A 270 1.73 6.36 2.71
C ALA A 270 3.21 6.77 2.69
N ARG A 271 4.16 5.81 2.72
CA ARG A 271 5.59 6.11 2.62
C ARG A 271 5.92 6.86 1.33
N SER A 272 5.36 6.43 0.19
CA SER A 272 5.56 7.10 -1.09
C SER A 272 5.15 8.57 -1.04
N LEU A 273 3.94 8.88 -0.57
CA LEU A 273 3.48 10.25 -0.44
C LEU A 273 4.34 11.08 0.52
N LEU A 274 4.70 10.53 1.67
CA LEU A 274 5.54 11.25 2.64
C LEU A 274 6.92 11.56 2.05
N TYR A 275 7.55 10.63 1.33
CA TYR A 275 8.82 10.90 0.64
C TYR A 275 8.67 11.88 -0.53
N ALA A 276 7.51 11.92 -1.19
CA ALA A 276 7.24 12.89 -2.24
C ALA A 276 7.07 14.31 -1.69
N GLU A 277 6.35 14.48 -0.58
CA GLU A 277 6.25 15.77 0.11
C GLU A 277 7.63 16.19 0.69
N ARG A 278 8.42 15.21 1.15
CA ARG A 278 9.79 15.43 1.63
C ARG A 278 10.72 15.93 0.52
N LEU A 279 10.62 15.36 -0.67
CA LEU A 279 11.35 15.78 -1.88
C LEU A 279 10.98 17.21 -2.29
N LEU A 280 9.68 17.51 -2.31
CA LEU A 280 9.19 18.85 -2.63
C LEU A 280 9.68 19.88 -1.61
N ARG A 281 9.71 19.54 -0.32
CA ARG A 281 10.24 20.44 0.71
C ARG A 281 11.75 20.66 0.56
N LEU A 282 12.49 19.62 0.19
CA LEU A 282 13.94 19.71 -0.01
C LEU A 282 14.31 20.58 -1.21
N THR A 283 13.53 20.51 -2.29
CA THR A 283 13.89 21.13 -3.58
C THR A 283 13.03 22.33 -3.97
N GLY A 284 11.90 22.56 -3.29
CA GLY A 284 10.84 23.43 -3.77
C GLY A 284 10.00 22.77 -4.88
N GLU A 285 9.13 23.54 -5.52
CA GLU A 285 8.28 23.07 -6.64
C GLU A 285 9.05 23.01 -7.96
N THR A 286 10.12 22.24 -8.00
CA THR A 286 10.88 21.97 -9.23
C THR A 286 10.09 21.05 -10.17
N SER A 287 10.38 21.11 -11.47
CA SER A 287 9.73 20.22 -12.45
C SER A 287 9.87 18.73 -12.08
N SER A 288 11.06 18.32 -11.64
CA SER A 288 11.34 16.94 -11.21
C SER A 288 10.55 16.53 -9.96
N SER A 289 10.54 17.35 -8.90
CA SER A 289 9.82 17.03 -7.65
C SER A 289 8.31 16.93 -7.85
N LEU A 290 7.73 17.82 -8.65
CA LEU A 290 6.32 17.79 -9.02
C LEU A 290 5.97 16.52 -9.81
N ARG A 291 6.80 16.12 -10.78
CA ARG A 291 6.59 14.87 -11.55
C ARG A 291 6.66 13.62 -10.67
N TRP A 292 7.58 13.54 -9.71
CA TRP A 292 7.64 12.41 -8.77
C TRP A 292 6.45 12.39 -7.81
N ARG A 293 5.95 13.57 -7.38
CA ARG A 293 4.72 13.65 -6.59
C ARG A 293 3.49 13.24 -7.40
N ALA A 294 3.42 13.66 -8.68
CA ALA A 294 2.39 13.21 -9.61
C ALA A 294 2.41 11.68 -9.77
N TYR A 295 3.60 11.08 -9.89
CA TYR A 295 3.78 9.63 -9.98
C TYR A 295 3.14 8.90 -8.80
N ALA A 296 3.45 9.33 -7.57
CA ALA A 296 2.86 8.77 -6.37
C ALA A 296 1.33 8.95 -6.35
N ARG A 297 0.83 10.15 -6.66
CA ARG A 297 -0.61 10.50 -6.65
C ARG A 297 -1.42 9.69 -7.66
N ALA A 298 -0.92 9.52 -8.88
CA ALA A 298 -1.61 8.76 -9.91
C ALA A 298 -1.84 7.30 -9.51
N PHE A 299 -0.79 6.61 -9.03
CA PHE A 299 -0.89 5.22 -8.57
C PHE A 299 -1.66 5.04 -7.25
N LEU A 300 -1.87 6.12 -6.50
CA LEU A 300 -2.79 6.13 -5.36
C LEU A 300 -4.27 6.23 -5.76
N GLY A 301 -4.57 6.58 -7.01
CA GLY A 301 -5.92 6.93 -7.46
C GLY A 301 -6.29 8.38 -7.19
N LEU A 302 -5.34 9.31 -7.27
CA LEU A 302 -5.56 10.76 -7.18
C LEU A 302 -5.25 11.45 -8.53
N PRO A 303 -5.97 11.10 -9.63
CA PRO A 303 -5.63 11.52 -10.98
C PRO A 303 -5.67 13.04 -11.18
N THR A 304 -6.68 13.74 -10.62
CA THR A 304 -6.79 15.20 -10.73
C THR A 304 -5.60 15.92 -10.11
N LEU A 305 -5.13 15.47 -8.96
CA LEU A 305 -3.94 16.04 -8.31
C LEU A 305 -2.65 15.71 -9.06
N ALA A 306 -2.58 14.52 -9.65
CA ALA A 306 -1.45 14.14 -10.48
C ALA A 306 -1.37 15.01 -11.74
N LEU A 307 -2.50 15.26 -12.43
CA LEU A 307 -2.54 16.19 -13.56
C LEU A 307 -2.14 17.62 -13.15
N SER A 308 -2.66 18.10 -12.03
CA SER A 308 -2.29 19.42 -11.51
C SER A 308 -0.78 19.56 -11.26
N ASP A 309 -0.14 18.53 -10.69
CA ASP A 309 1.32 18.52 -10.49
C ASP A 309 2.08 18.47 -11.82
N MET A 310 1.60 17.69 -12.78
CA MET A 310 2.22 17.59 -14.11
C MET A 310 2.11 18.92 -14.86
N ASP A 311 0.96 19.57 -14.84
CA ASP A 311 0.74 20.88 -15.48
C ASP A 311 1.62 21.95 -14.83
N ALA A 312 1.69 21.98 -13.49
CA ALA A 312 2.61 22.84 -12.78
C ALA A 312 4.06 22.57 -13.20
N ALA A 313 4.48 21.30 -13.28
CA ALA A 313 5.84 20.92 -13.65
C ALA A 313 6.27 21.40 -15.04
N ASP A 314 5.33 21.52 -15.98
CA ASP A 314 5.60 21.98 -17.35
C ASP A 314 5.67 23.51 -17.45
N THR A 315 5.14 24.25 -16.47
CA THR A 315 5.29 25.71 -16.37
C THR A 315 6.60 26.14 -15.71
N VAL A 316 7.27 25.24 -14.99
CA VAL A 316 8.55 25.54 -14.33
C VAL A 316 9.66 25.60 -15.38
N ALA A 317 10.30 26.76 -15.52
CA ALA A 317 11.33 27.03 -16.53
C ALA A 317 12.68 26.30 -16.32
N ASP A 318 12.83 25.53 -15.23
CA ASP A 318 14.03 24.70 -14.98
C ASP A 318 14.05 23.47 -15.90
N GLN A 319 14.41 23.71 -17.17
CA GLN A 319 14.53 22.70 -18.24
C GLN A 319 15.81 21.87 -18.16
N LYS A 320 16.56 21.91 -17.05
CA LYS A 320 17.81 21.11 -16.94
C LYS A 320 17.54 19.61 -16.93
N ASP A 321 16.38 19.19 -16.43
CA ASP A 321 16.03 17.78 -16.34
C ASP A 321 15.19 17.35 -17.54
N SER A 322 15.63 16.30 -18.23
CA SER A 322 14.84 15.65 -19.27
C SER A 322 13.53 15.13 -18.66
N VAL A 323 12.42 15.32 -19.38
CA VAL A 323 11.13 14.76 -18.97
C VAL A 323 11.24 13.24 -18.97
N PRO A 324 10.97 12.55 -17.86
CA PRO A 324 10.99 11.09 -17.86
C PRO A 324 9.94 10.51 -18.82
N ASP A 325 10.33 9.53 -19.63
CA ASP A 325 9.48 8.93 -20.67
C ASP A 325 8.13 8.40 -20.13
N TRP A 326 8.10 7.92 -18.88
CA TRP A 326 6.88 7.44 -18.23
C TRP A 326 5.85 8.55 -17.94
N CYS A 327 6.22 9.83 -18.01
CA CYS A 327 5.33 10.96 -17.76
C CYS A 327 4.14 10.99 -18.73
N ALA A 328 4.37 10.63 -20.00
CA ALA A 328 3.30 10.57 -20.99
C ALA A 328 2.24 9.52 -20.60
N SER A 329 2.68 8.35 -20.12
CA SER A 329 1.76 7.28 -19.68
C SER A 329 0.97 7.70 -18.45
N LEU A 330 1.62 8.43 -17.54
CA LEU A 330 0.97 8.95 -16.34
C LEU A 330 -0.10 9.98 -16.67
N ARG A 331 0.18 10.92 -17.58
CA ARG A 331 -0.79 11.92 -18.07
C ARG A 331 -1.98 11.23 -18.73
N ALA A 332 -1.73 10.29 -19.64
CA ALA A 332 -2.80 9.54 -20.33
C ALA A 332 -3.70 8.81 -19.32
N TYR A 333 -3.10 8.12 -18.34
CA TYR A 333 -3.84 7.45 -17.28
C TYR A 333 -4.66 8.42 -16.42
N ALA A 334 -4.05 9.51 -15.97
CA ALA A 334 -4.73 10.48 -15.11
C ALA A 334 -5.84 11.25 -15.85
N ALA A 335 -5.72 11.44 -17.15
CA ALA A 335 -6.75 12.02 -18.02
C ALA A 335 -7.85 11.03 -18.44
N GLY A 336 -7.66 9.73 -18.19
CA GLY A 336 -8.58 8.69 -18.67
C GLY A 336 -8.51 8.45 -20.18
N ASP A 337 -7.41 8.80 -20.83
CA ASP A 337 -7.20 8.60 -22.28
C ASP A 337 -6.80 7.15 -22.56
N LEU A 338 -7.81 6.30 -22.78
CA LEU A 338 -7.62 4.86 -22.99
C LEU A 338 -6.84 4.55 -24.27
N ASP A 339 -7.02 5.34 -25.33
CA ASP A 339 -6.39 5.08 -26.62
C ASP A 339 -4.91 5.43 -26.57
N GLU A 340 -4.57 6.57 -25.95
CA GLU A 340 -3.18 6.96 -25.74
C GLU A 340 -2.46 6.00 -24.79
N MET A 341 -3.12 5.58 -23.70
CA MET A 341 -2.57 4.56 -22.81
C MET A 341 -2.23 3.27 -23.57
N LYS A 342 -3.12 2.80 -24.45
CA LYS A 342 -2.87 1.59 -25.27
C LYS A 342 -1.68 1.77 -26.20
N ARG A 343 -1.58 2.94 -26.86
CA ARG A 343 -0.48 3.27 -27.77
C ARG A 343 0.87 3.28 -27.04
N LEU A 344 0.92 3.87 -25.84
CA LEU A 344 2.15 4.03 -25.06
C LEU A 344 2.72 2.70 -24.53
N ARG A 345 1.93 1.62 -24.44
CA ARG A 345 2.43 0.27 -24.10
C ARG A 345 3.54 -0.23 -25.04
N SER A 346 3.58 0.29 -26.26
CA SER A 346 4.51 -0.14 -27.31
C SER A 346 5.64 0.84 -27.57
N VAL A 347 5.73 1.93 -26.80
CA VAL A 347 6.67 3.04 -27.04
C VAL A 347 7.68 3.16 -25.89
N GLY A 348 8.91 3.52 -26.23
CA GLY A 348 9.98 3.77 -25.26
C GLY A 348 10.72 2.51 -24.83
N ASP A 349 11.56 2.67 -23.81
CA ASP A 349 12.36 1.58 -23.25
C ASP A 349 11.50 0.54 -22.51
N ARG A 350 12.13 -0.52 -22.01
CA ARG A 350 11.43 -1.58 -21.26
C ARG A 350 10.72 -1.04 -20.03
N ASN A 351 11.34 -0.11 -19.31
CA ASN A 351 10.80 0.44 -18.07
C ASN A 351 9.54 1.28 -18.33
N THR A 352 9.58 2.15 -19.34
CA THR A 352 8.47 2.99 -19.79
C THR A 352 7.28 2.14 -20.19
N ARG A 353 7.52 1.12 -21.05
CA ARG A 353 6.47 0.17 -21.44
C ARG A 353 5.91 -0.58 -20.24
N THR A 354 6.74 -0.95 -19.28
CA THR A 354 6.30 -1.64 -18.06
C THR A 354 5.39 -0.75 -17.20
N VAL A 355 5.72 0.53 -17.02
CA VAL A 355 4.86 1.49 -16.32
C VAL A 355 3.54 1.70 -17.08
N ALA A 356 3.58 1.86 -18.40
CA ALA A 356 2.40 2.00 -19.24
C ALA A 356 1.46 0.78 -19.11
N CYS A 357 1.99 -0.43 -19.25
CA CYS A 357 1.21 -1.67 -19.08
C CYS A 357 0.62 -1.79 -17.67
N LEU A 358 1.36 -1.38 -16.62
CA LEU A 358 0.87 -1.40 -15.24
C LEU A 358 -0.29 -0.42 -15.01
N LEU A 359 -0.22 0.78 -15.57
CA LEU A 359 -1.31 1.77 -15.49
C LEU A 359 -2.56 1.28 -16.20
N VAL A 360 -2.42 0.67 -17.39
CA VAL A 360 -3.53 0.06 -18.12
C VAL A 360 -4.17 -1.09 -17.33
N LEU A 361 -3.35 -1.94 -16.69
CA LEU A 361 -3.86 -3.01 -15.82
C LEU A 361 -4.62 -2.42 -14.62
N ASN A 362 -4.11 -1.36 -13.99
CA ASN A 362 -4.77 -0.73 -12.85
C ASN A 362 -6.13 -0.13 -13.24
N ASP A 363 -6.23 0.53 -14.39
CA ASP A 363 -7.50 1.02 -14.94
C ASP A 363 -8.49 -0.14 -15.20
N ALA A 364 -8.03 -1.21 -15.85
CA ALA A 364 -8.86 -2.38 -16.14
C ALA A 364 -9.40 -3.06 -14.88
N LEU A 365 -8.57 -3.12 -13.82
CA LEU A 365 -8.97 -3.66 -12.52
C LEU A 365 -9.99 -2.78 -11.79
N LEU A 366 -9.86 -1.45 -11.90
CA LEU A 366 -10.85 -0.51 -11.37
C LEU A 366 -12.20 -0.63 -12.12
N ALA A 367 -12.15 -0.80 -13.44
CA ALA A 367 -13.34 -1.01 -14.26
C ALA A 367 -14.01 -2.39 -14.05
N GLN A 368 -13.28 -3.36 -13.49
CA GLN A 368 -13.72 -4.75 -13.31
C GLN A 368 -14.18 -5.43 -14.60
N TRP A 369 -13.49 -5.19 -15.72
CA TRP A 369 -13.85 -5.77 -17.03
C TRP A 369 -12.91 -6.94 -17.37
N PRO A 370 -13.36 -8.21 -17.29
CA PRO A 370 -12.49 -9.38 -17.41
C PRO A 370 -11.62 -9.38 -18.68
N GLY A 371 -12.21 -9.15 -19.86
CA GLY A 371 -11.45 -9.14 -21.11
C GLY A 371 -10.35 -8.07 -21.16
N ARG A 372 -10.58 -6.91 -20.52
CA ARG A 372 -9.54 -5.86 -20.40
C ARG A 372 -8.48 -6.23 -19.37
N ILE A 373 -8.86 -6.87 -18.27
CA ILE A 373 -7.92 -7.35 -17.25
C ILE A 373 -6.98 -8.39 -17.88
N GLU A 374 -7.54 -9.35 -18.63
CA GLU A 374 -6.76 -10.37 -19.32
C GLU A 374 -5.77 -9.78 -20.32
N GLU A 375 -6.24 -8.91 -21.23
CA GLU A 375 -5.39 -8.25 -22.23
C GLU A 375 -4.26 -7.46 -21.54
N ALA A 376 -4.60 -6.66 -20.53
CA ALA A 376 -3.64 -5.80 -19.84
C ALA A 376 -2.62 -6.60 -19.02
N ALA A 377 -3.06 -7.66 -18.34
CA ALA A 377 -2.18 -8.52 -17.55
C ALA A 377 -1.20 -9.29 -18.43
N ASN A 378 -1.67 -9.86 -19.56
CA ASN A 378 -0.81 -10.53 -20.52
C ASN A 378 0.23 -9.57 -21.12
N ALA A 379 -0.18 -8.37 -21.55
CA ALA A 379 0.74 -7.35 -22.06
C ALA A 379 1.79 -6.92 -21.01
N LEU A 380 1.43 -6.88 -19.72
CA LEU A 380 2.38 -6.59 -18.64
C LEU A 380 3.34 -7.77 -18.39
N LEU A 381 2.88 -9.01 -18.48
CA LEU A 381 3.73 -10.19 -18.32
C LEU A 381 4.74 -10.35 -19.45
N GLU A 382 4.42 -9.92 -20.68
CA GLU A 382 5.37 -9.91 -21.80
C GLU A 382 6.59 -9.02 -21.52
N VAL A 383 6.38 -7.83 -20.94
CA VAL A 383 7.47 -6.88 -20.64
C VAL A 383 8.09 -7.10 -19.26
N SER A 384 7.33 -7.61 -18.31
CA SER A 384 7.75 -7.91 -16.94
C SER A 384 7.21 -9.28 -16.47
N PRO A 385 7.86 -10.40 -16.86
CA PRO A 385 7.39 -11.75 -16.55
C PRO A 385 7.28 -12.07 -15.05
N ALA A 386 8.07 -11.37 -14.21
CA ALA A 386 8.05 -11.54 -12.76
C ALA A 386 7.01 -10.63 -12.05
N ASN A 387 6.11 -9.97 -12.79
CA ASN A 387 5.12 -9.06 -12.21
C ASN A 387 4.01 -9.85 -11.49
N ASN A 388 4.10 -9.92 -10.16
CA ASN A 388 3.15 -10.65 -9.33
C ASN A 388 1.72 -10.06 -9.36
N ARG A 389 1.56 -8.77 -9.66
CA ARG A 389 0.24 -8.14 -9.77
C ARG A 389 -0.51 -8.63 -11.02
N ALA A 390 0.16 -8.70 -12.16
CA ALA A 390 -0.41 -9.25 -13.39
C ALA A 390 -0.79 -10.72 -13.24
N ALA A 391 0.13 -11.53 -12.69
CA ALA A 391 -0.13 -12.94 -12.43
C ALA A 391 -1.34 -13.14 -11.51
N THR A 392 -1.43 -12.38 -10.41
CA THR A 392 -2.57 -12.47 -9.48
C THR A 392 -3.87 -11.99 -10.14
N ALA A 393 -3.84 -10.95 -10.98
CA ALA A 393 -5.02 -10.48 -11.68
C ALA A 393 -5.63 -11.56 -12.59
N LEU A 394 -4.79 -12.34 -13.28
CA LEU A 394 -5.25 -13.49 -14.07
C LEU A 394 -5.81 -14.59 -13.17
N LEU A 395 -5.12 -14.95 -12.08
CA LEU A 395 -5.61 -15.95 -11.13
C LEU A 395 -6.98 -15.57 -10.54
N ASP A 396 -7.14 -14.33 -10.09
CA ASP A 396 -8.40 -13.81 -9.54
C ASP A 396 -9.54 -13.85 -10.57
N MET A 397 -9.23 -13.68 -11.85
CA MET A 397 -10.20 -13.75 -12.95
C MET A 397 -10.66 -15.18 -13.25
N TYR A 398 -9.77 -16.17 -13.14
CA TYR A 398 -10.05 -17.58 -13.47
C TYR A 398 -10.54 -18.41 -12.27
N MET A 399 -10.22 -18.01 -11.04
CA MET A 399 -10.67 -18.66 -9.79
C MET A 399 -12.16 -18.54 -9.41
N PRO A 400 -13.04 -17.69 -10.01
CA PRO A 400 -14.48 -17.74 -9.76
C PRO A 400 -15.09 -19.11 -10.12
N LEU A 401 -14.44 -19.88 -11.00
CA LEU A 401 -14.88 -21.21 -11.42
C LEU A 401 -14.69 -22.29 -10.33
N VAL A 402 -13.95 -22.00 -9.26
CA VAL A 402 -13.66 -22.96 -8.17
C VAL A 402 -14.29 -22.53 -6.85
N ARG A 403 -15.01 -21.40 -6.79
CA ARG A 403 -15.79 -21.09 -5.59
C ARG A 403 -16.90 -22.13 -5.47
N PRO A 404 -16.89 -23.00 -4.44
CA PRO A 404 -18.09 -23.76 -4.14
C PRO A 404 -19.17 -22.71 -3.96
N THR A 405 -20.27 -22.83 -4.70
CA THR A 405 -21.51 -22.20 -4.30
C THR A 405 -21.83 -22.70 -2.90
N LEU A 406 -21.27 -22.02 -1.88
CA LEU A 406 -21.81 -21.94 -0.55
C LEU A 406 -23.15 -21.23 -0.70
N THR A 407 -24.09 -21.96 -1.29
CA THR A 407 -25.49 -21.75 -1.03
C THR A 407 -25.58 -21.94 0.47
N CYS A 408 -25.68 -20.82 1.20
CA CYS A 408 -26.32 -20.85 2.49
C CYS A 408 -27.71 -21.42 2.21
N SER A 409 -27.85 -22.75 2.32
CA SER A 409 -29.15 -23.40 2.35
C SER A 409 -29.81 -22.82 3.60
N GLY A 410 -30.59 -21.77 3.38
CA GLY A 410 -31.43 -21.21 4.40
C GLY A 410 -32.27 -22.36 4.92
N SER A 411 -32.03 -22.73 6.17
CA SER A 411 -32.90 -23.56 6.96
C SER A 411 -34.23 -22.82 7.12
N ARG A 412 -35.07 -22.88 6.07
CA ARG A 412 -36.50 -22.67 6.22
C ARG A 412 -37.04 -23.91 6.90
N GLY A 413 -37.40 -23.76 8.17
CA GLY A 413 -38.26 -24.70 8.88
C GLY A 413 -37.69 -25.24 10.17
N VAL A 414 -37.65 -24.41 11.21
CA VAL A 414 -38.07 -24.79 12.58
C VAL A 414 -38.66 -23.54 13.25
N GLU A 415 -39.84 -23.11 12.80
CA GLU A 415 -40.81 -22.51 13.72
C GLU A 415 -41.63 -23.69 14.23
N ASP A 416 -41.29 -24.22 15.41
CA ASP A 416 -42.24 -24.83 16.34
C ASP A 416 -41.53 -25.34 17.61
N GLY A 417 -41.97 -24.83 18.76
CA GLY A 417 -41.98 -25.56 20.02
C GLY A 417 -40.65 -25.86 20.71
N CYS A 418 -40.08 -24.89 21.43
CA CYS A 418 -39.38 -25.22 22.66
C CYS A 418 -39.75 -24.22 23.77
N GLY A 419 -40.78 -24.57 24.52
CA GLY A 419 -41.13 -23.92 25.77
C GLY A 419 -40.12 -24.28 26.85
N ILE A 420 -39.17 -23.38 27.10
CA ILE A 420 -38.45 -23.39 28.38
C ILE A 420 -39.19 -22.46 29.34
N ARG A 421 -40.06 -23.08 30.13
CA ARG A 421 -40.75 -22.49 31.27
C ARG A 421 -39.76 -22.39 32.43
N VAL A 422 -39.10 -21.24 32.60
CA VAL A 422 -38.35 -20.94 33.84
C VAL A 422 -39.33 -20.39 34.88
N ARG A 423 -39.74 -21.26 35.83
CA ARG A 423 -40.38 -20.85 37.09
C ARG A 423 -39.36 -20.06 37.92
N GLY A 424 -39.74 -18.88 38.36
CA GLY A 424 -38.91 -18.02 39.19
C GLY A 424 -38.91 -18.41 40.68
N THR A 425 -37.91 -17.90 41.38
CA THR A 425 -37.95 -17.47 42.79
C THR A 425 -36.82 -16.47 43.01
N GLY A 426 -37.11 -15.27 43.55
CA GLY A 426 -36.03 -14.39 44.02
C GLY A 426 -36.35 -12.91 44.06
N ARG A 427 -37.19 -12.51 45.01
CA ARG A 427 -37.46 -11.12 45.41
C ARG A 427 -36.18 -10.48 45.97
N ALA A 428 -35.79 -9.30 45.50
CA ALA A 428 -35.10 -8.29 46.32
C ALA A 428 -35.46 -6.89 45.82
N ARG A 429 -36.06 -6.11 46.72
CA ARG A 429 -36.47 -4.71 46.55
C ARG A 429 -35.25 -3.79 46.70
N GLY A 430 -35.28 -2.65 46.01
CA GLY A 430 -35.01 -1.37 46.69
C GLY A 430 -34.25 -0.29 45.92
N ARG A 431 -34.92 0.87 45.82
CA ARG A 431 -34.40 2.24 45.67
C ARG A 431 -33.90 2.58 44.25
N GLY A 432 -34.49 3.46 43.45
CA GLY A 432 -35.23 4.69 43.75
C GLY A 432 -34.28 5.90 43.67
N VAL A 433 -34.10 6.45 42.47
CA VAL A 433 -33.39 7.74 42.24
C VAL A 433 -34.21 8.58 41.25
N PRO A 434 -34.41 9.89 41.50
CA PRO A 434 -35.36 10.72 40.76
C PRO A 434 -34.75 11.35 39.51
N THR A 435 -35.57 11.45 38.46
CA THR A 435 -35.35 12.25 37.27
C THR A 435 -35.48 13.74 37.58
N ALA A 436 -34.39 14.49 37.46
CA ALA A 436 -34.40 15.95 37.48
C ALA A 436 -34.46 16.50 36.05
N SER A 437 -35.59 17.11 35.71
CA SER A 437 -35.78 17.99 34.56
C SER A 437 -34.91 19.25 34.71
N ARG A 438 -34.11 19.60 33.70
CA ARG A 438 -33.56 20.95 33.55
C ARG A 438 -34.05 21.60 32.27
N SER A 439 -34.74 22.70 32.53
CA SER A 439 -35.29 23.70 31.62
C SER A 439 -34.22 24.34 30.73
N CYS A 440 -34.54 24.47 29.46
CA CYS A 440 -33.81 25.23 28.45
C CYS A 440 -34.01 26.74 28.69
N GLY A 441 -32.95 27.44 29.08
CA GLY A 441 -32.93 28.89 29.26
C GLY A 441 -32.36 29.60 28.03
N ARG A 442 -33.22 30.31 27.29
CA ARG A 442 -32.85 31.32 26.29
C ARG A 442 -32.03 32.44 26.94
N ARG A 443 -30.90 32.83 26.35
CA ARG A 443 -30.39 34.20 26.40
C ARG A 443 -29.93 34.64 25.01
N ARG A 444 -30.60 35.68 24.51
CA ARG A 444 -30.11 36.60 23.47
C ARG A 444 -29.42 37.76 24.17
N ALA A 445 -28.27 38.19 23.67
CA ALA A 445 -27.71 39.53 23.80
C ALA A 445 -26.96 39.77 22.47
N ALA A 446 -27.47 40.61 21.57
CA ALA A 446 -27.42 42.07 21.58
C ALA A 446 -26.02 42.58 21.17
N ALA A 447 -26.01 43.16 19.97
CA ALA A 447 -24.89 43.80 19.32
C ALA A 447 -24.56 45.15 19.95
N SER A 448 -23.27 45.46 19.94
CA SER A 448 -22.68 46.80 19.87
C SER A 448 -21.29 46.67 19.29
#